data_AF-A0A139DBC7-F1
#
_entry.id   AF-A0A139DBC7-F1
#
_cell.length_a   1.000
_cell.length_b   1.000
_cell.length_c   1.000
_cell.angle_alpha   90.00
_cell.angle_beta   90.00
_cell.angle_gamma   90.00
#
_symmetry.space_group_name_H-M   'P 1'
#
loop_
_entity.id
_entity.type
_entity.pdbx_description
1 polymer ?
#
loop_
_entity_poly.entity_id
_entity_poly.type
_entity_poly.pdbx_seq_one_letter_code
_entity_poly.pdbx_strand_id
1 'polypeptide(L)'
;NAPSVLVGDFLYARAFEMMVELESLPIMNVLSRATAVIAEGEVMQLMNVKNPDLTEEQYMQVIHNKTAMLFEAASHTGAQLAGASDEQETALRDYGKHLGMAFQLVDDVLDYQGDAETMGKNVGDDLAEGKTTLPLIQAMATGTDEERQLIRQAIRKGGLDDLPKVLETVRESGAIEYTMDKAKEQARIARELLTCLPESAHREALELLTEVAVARVS
;
A
#
# COMPACT_ATOMS: atom_id res chain seq x y z
N ASN A 1 -12.19 19.61 1.51
CA ASN A 1 -12.96 20.60 2.30
C ASN A 1 -12.11 21.17 3.43
N ALA A 2 -12.17 22.48 3.69
CA ALA A 2 -11.32 23.17 4.68
C ALA A 2 -11.41 22.60 6.13
N PRO A 3 -12.59 22.18 6.63
CA PRO A 3 -12.67 21.56 7.96
C PRO A 3 -11.86 20.26 8.09
N SER A 4 -11.83 19.43 7.06
CA SER A 4 -11.06 18.17 7.05
C SER A 4 -9.56 18.42 7.14
N VAL A 5 -9.06 19.47 6.47
CA VAL A 5 -7.65 19.87 6.53
C VAL A 5 -7.29 20.33 7.95
N LEU A 6 -8.08 21.22 8.54
CA LEU A 6 -7.82 21.75 9.88
C LEU A 6 -7.88 20.68 10.98
N VAL A 7 -8.80 19.72 10.87
CA VAL A 7 -8.86 18.57 11.80
C VAL A 7 -7.63 17.68 11.63
N GLY A 8 -7.19 17.46 10.38
CA GLY A 8 -5.94 16.74 10.10
C GLY A 8 -4.73 17.43 10.75
N ASP A 9 -4.58 18.74 10.56
CA ASP A 9 -3.50 19.54 11.15
C ASP A 9 -3.51 19.46 12.69
N PHE A 10 -4.69 19.51 13.30
CA PHE A 10 -4.84 19.38 14.75
C PHE A 10 -4.39 18.00 15.25
N LEU A 11 -4.85 16.91 14.62
CA LEU A 11 -4.47 15.55 15.00
C LEU A 11 -2.97 15.32 14.80
N TYR A 12 -2.40 15.85 13.72
CA TYR A 12 -0.98 15.82 13.47
C TYR A 12 -0.20 16.55 14.58
N ALA A 13 -0.62 17.76 14.96
CA ALA A 13 0.00 18.49 16.06
C ALA A 13 -0.08 17.73 17.40
N ARG A 14 -1.22 17.10 17.71
CA ARG A 14 -1.39 16.27 18.92
C ARG A 14 -0.47 15.04 18.90
N ALA A 15 -0.35 14.36 17.77
CA ALA A 15 0.57 13.22 17.63
C ALA A 15 2.03 13.66 17.87
N PHE A 16 2.44 14.83 17.38
CA PHE A 16 3.77 15.38 17.64
C PHE A 16 4.01 15.70 19.11
N GLU A 17 3.03 16.27 19.82
CA GLU A 17 3.15 16.47 21.26
C GLU A 17 3.37 15.14 22.00
N MET A 18 2.58 14.09 21.67
CA MET A 18 2.76 12.75 22.24
C MET A 18 4.13 12.13 21.91
N MET A 19 4.67 12.38 20.72
CA MET A 19 6.02 11.92 20.35
C MET A 19 7.11 12.59 21.19
N VAL A 20 6.95 13.87 21.54
CA VAL A 20 7.91 14.60 22.38
C VAL A 20 7.93 14.04 23.80
N GLU A 21 6.77 13.62 24.32
CA GLU A 21 6.65 12.99 25.66
C GLU A 21 7.45 11.68 25.79
N LEU A 22 7.79 11.01 24.67
CA LEU A 22 8.63 9.82 24.67
C LEU A 22 10.12 10.12 24.94
N GLU A 23 10.54 11.39 24.84
CA GLU A 23 11.92 11.85 25.05
C GLU A 23 13.00 11.07 24.24
N SER A 24 12.60 10.46 23.11
CA SER A 24 13.46 9.63 22.26
C SER A 24 13.71 10.27 20.90
N LEU A 25 14.87 10.90 20.72
CA LEU A 25 15.30 11.45 19.43
C LEU A 25 15.33 10.42 18.29
N PRO A 26 15.78 9.16 18.50
CA PRO A 26 15.70 8.14 17.45
C PRO A 26 14.27 7.90 16.94
N ILE A 27 13.31 7.74 17.85
CA ILE A 27 11.89 7.50 17.49
C ILE A 27 11.31 8.73 16.79
N MET A 28 11.57 9.94 17.33
CA MET A 28 11.12 11.19 16.69
C MET A 28 11.63 11.30 15.25
N ASN A 29 12.90 10.97 15.00
CA ASN A 29 13.49 11.00 13.66
C ASN A 29 12.82 10.02 12.70
N VAL A 30 12.49 8.80 13.16
CA VAL A 30 11.78 7.80 12.35
C VAL A 30 10.39 8.32 11.95
N LEU A 31 9.60 8.80 12.91
CA LEU A 31 8.22 9.23 12.66
C LEU A 31 8.13 10.55 11.87
N SER A 32 9.03 11.50 12.12
CA SER A 32 9.09 12.74 11.33
C SER A 32 9.46 12.44 9.88
N ARG A 33 10.44 11.55 9.65
CA ARG A 33 10.84 11.14 8.30
C ARG A 33 9.72 10.37 7.61
N ALA A 34 9.06 9.45 8.32
CA ALA A 34 7.94 8.70 7.78
C ALA A 34 6.83 9.63 7.27
N THR A 35 6.50 10.68 8.04
CA THR A 35 5.49 11.63 7.56
C THR A 35 5.92 12.36 6.29
N ALA A 36 7.18 12.83 6.23
CA ALA A 36 7.68 13.50 5.03
C ALA A 36 7.62 12.58 3.80
N VAL A 37 8.03 11.32 3.96
CA VAL A 37 7.98 10.31 2.89
C VAL A 37 6.54 9.99 2.46
N ILE A 38 5.59 9.93 3.39
CA ILE A 38 4.16 9.73 3.05
C ILE A 38 3.64 10.90 2.19
N ALA A 39 3.95 12.13 2.59
CA ALA A 39 3.57 13.31 1.80
C ALA A 39 4.22 13.30 0.41
N GLU A 40 5.50 12.93 0.31
CA GLU A 40 6.18 12.72 -0.97
C GLU A 40 5.50 11.64 -1.81
N GLY A 41 5.09 10.52 -1.21
CA GLY A 41 4.36 9.44 -1.86
C GLY A 41 3.01 9.88 -2.44
N GLU A 42 2.24 10.67 -1.69
CA GLU A 42 0.97 11.24 -2.18
C GLU A 42 1.19 12.22 -3.34
N VAL A 43 2.25 13.03 -3.28
CA VAL A 43 2.62 13.94 -4.38
C VAL A 43 3.07 13.12 -5.61
N MET A 44 3.86 12.07 -5.43
CA MET A 44 4.26 11.16 -6.51
C MET A 44 3.05 10.49 -7.17
N GLN A 45 2.08 10.03 -6.38
CA GLN A 45 0.83 9.50 -6.91
C GLN A 45 0.08 10.55 -7.73
N LEU A 46 -0.06 11.77 -7.20
CA LEU A 46 -0.75 12.86 -7.87
C LEU A 46 -0.08 13.23 -9.21
N MET A 47 1.25 13.25 -9.27
CA MET A 47 2.00 13.50 -10.52
C MET A 47 1.83 12.38 -11.56
N ASN A 48 1.47 11.17 -11.13
CA ASN A 48 1.25 10.02 -11.99
C ASN A 48 -0.23 9.75 -12.31
N VAL A 49 -1.15 10.58 -11.81
CA VAL A 49 -2.55 10.54 -12.23
C VAL A 49 -2.62 10.77 -13.74
N LYS A 50 -3.42 9.95 -14.43
CA LYS A 50 -3.61 9.95 -15.89
C LYS A 50 -2.34 9.61 -16.69
N ASN A 51 -1.31 9.06 -16.04
CA ASN A 51 -0.08 8.59 -16.68
C ASN A 51 -0.11 7.07 -16.92
N PRO A 52 -0.44 6.58 -18.13
CA PRO A 52 -0.44 5.15 -18.42
C PRO A 52 0.96 4.57 -18.65
N ASP A 53 2.01 5.40 -18.64
CA ASP A 53 3.40 4.99 -18.83
C ASP A 53 4.14 4.78 -17.50
N LEU A 54 3.40 4.74 -16.37
CA LEU A 54 3.95 4.41 -15.06
C LEU A 54 4.47 2.97 -15.05
N THR A 55 5.75 2.81 -14.74
CA THR A 55 6.38 1.48 -14.63
C THR A 55 6.01 0.79 -13.32
N GLU A 56 6.12 -0.55 -13.28
CA GLU A 56 5.93 -1.32 -12.04
C GLU A 56 6.88 -0.83 -10.93
N GLU A 57 8.14 -0.54 -11.24
CA GLU A 57 9.11 -0.02 -10.26
C GLU A 57 8.65 1.30 -9.63
N GLN A 58 8.21 2.25 -10.46
CA GLN A 58 7.70 3.53 -9.97
C GLN A 58 6.42 3.35 -9.16
N TYR A 59 5.51 2.47 -9.60
CA TYR A 59 4.32 2.12 -8.83
C TYR A 59 4.68 1.54 -7.46
N MET A 60 5.61 0.59 -7.39
CA MET A 60 6.07 -0.01 -6.14
C MET A 60 6.66 1.03 -5.19
N GLN A 61 7.39 2.03 -5.72
CA GLN A 61 7.89 3.15 -4.93
C GLN A 61 6.76 4.05 -4.39
N VAL A 62 5.72 4.30 -5.19
CA VAL A 62 4.55 5.10 -4.76
C VAL A 62 3.85 4.42 -3.58
N ILE A 63 3.52 3.13 -3.68
CA ILE A 63 2.82 2.42 -2.61
C ILE A 63 3.69 2.20 -1.38
N HIS A 64 5.02 2.08 -1.55
CA HIS A 64 5.95 2.06 -0.42
C HIS A 64 5.88 3.36 0.36
N ASN A 65 6.04 4.49 -0.33
CA ASN A 65 6.07 5.80 0.31
C ASN A 65 4.73 6.18 0.92
N LYS A 66 3.64 6.00 0.17
CA LYS A 66 2.29 6.42 0.57
C LYS A 66 1.72 5.56 1.71
N THR A 67 1.88 4.24 1.61
CA THR A 67 1.17 3.31 2.50
C THR A 67 2.13 2.54 3.40
N ALA A 68 3.11 1.84 2.84
CA ALA A 68 3.94 0.93 3.63
C ALA A 68 4.90 1.64 4.59
N MET A 69 5.29 2.88 4.30
CA MET A 69 6.17 3.68 5.16
C MET A 69 5.61 3.85 6.58
N LEU A 70 4.29 3.98 6.75
CA LEU A 70 3.71 4.10 8.09
C LEU A 70 3.75 2.76 8.86
N PHE A 71 3.52 1.63 8.18
CA PHE A 71 3.65 0.30 8.77
C PHE A 71 5.10 0.03 9.19
N GLU A 72 6.04 0.36 8.31
CA GLU A 72 7.49 0.31 8.56
C GLU A 72 7.87 1.15 9.79
N ALA A 73 7.42 2.40 9.86
CA ALA A 73 7.71 3.27 10.99
C ALA A 73 7.08 2.79 12.31
N ALA A 74 5.83 2.31 12.27
CA ALA A 74 5.12 1.84 13.47
C ALA A 74 5.80 0.61 14.09
N SER A 75 6.12 -0.39 13.27
CA SER A 75 6.81 -1.61 13.71
C SER A 75 8.23 -1.32 14.19
N HIS A 76 8.99 -0.49 13.47
CA HIS A 76 10.35 -0.10 13.82
C HIS A 76 10.41 0.66 15.15
N THR A 77 9.55 1.66 15.34
CA THR A 77 9.51 2.43 16.58
C THR A 77 9.02 1.62 17.78
N GLY A 78 8.13 0.65 17.56
CA GLY A 78 7.75 -0.33 18.59
C GLY A 78 8.95 -1.16 19.07
N ALA A 79 9.82 -1.59 18.14
CA ALA A 79 11.06 -2.30 18.47
C ALA A 79 12.03 -1.42 19.27
N GLN A 80 12.22 -0.17 18.84
CA GLN A 80 13.08 0.81 19.53
C GLN A 80 12.59 1.09 20.95
N LEU A 81 11.28 1.29 21.12
CA LEU A 81 10.69 1.56 22.43
C LEU A 81 10.84 0.38 23.39
N ALA A 82 10.85 -0.85 22.87
CA ALA A 82 11.07 -2.06 23.64
C ALA A 82 12.56 -2.33 23.97
N GLY A 83 13.49 -1.54 23.44
CA GLY A 83 14.93 -1.77 23.58
C GLY A 83 15.38 -3.07 22.91
N ALA A 84 14.80 -3.37 21.74
CA ALA A 84 15.15 -4.54 20.94
C ALA A 84 16.61 -4.49 20.46
N SER A 85 17.15 -5.63 20.02
CA SER A 85 18.48 -5.63 19.38
C SER A 85 18.44 -4.99 17.99
N ASP A 86 19.59 -4.52 17.48
CA ASP A 86 19.70 -3.97 16.11
C ASP A 86 19.15 -4.92 15.03
N GLU A 87 19.35 -6.23 15.22
CA GLU A 87 18.81 -7.28 14.36
C GLU A 87 17.28 -7.29 14.38
N GLN A 88 16.68 -7.24 15.57
CA GLN A 88 15.23 -7.22 15.76
C GLN A 88 14.61 -5.91 15.27
N GLU A 89 15.27 -4.76 15.50
CA GLU A 89 14.82 -3.47 14.98
C GLU A 89 14.78 -3.47 13.44
N THR A 90 15.83 -3.98 12.81
CA THR A 90 15.92 -4.09 11.35
C THR A 90 14.84 -5.04 10.80
N ALA A 91 14.70 -6.21 11.43
CA ALA A 91 13.70 -7.19 11.01
C ALA A 91 12.27 -6.67 11.17
N LEU A 92 11.96 -5.96 12.27
CA LEU A 92 10.63 -5.40 12.49
C LEU A 92 10.33 -4.23 11.56
N ARG A 93 11.31 -3.37 11.26
CA ARG A 93 11.18 -2.34 10.23
C ARG A 93 10.81 -2.97 8.88
N ASP A 94 11.59 -3.94 8.44
CA ASP A 94 11.41 -4.57 7.14
C ASP A 94 10.10 -5.41 7.11
N TYR A 95 9.71 -6.01 8.24
CA TYR A 95 8.40 -6.66 8.42
C TYR A 95 7.26 -5.68 8.14
N GLY A 96 7.28 -4.51 8.79
CA GLY A 96 6.23 -3.50 8.61
C GLY A 96 6.15 -3.01 7.16
N LYS A 97 7.32 -2.78 6.54
CA LYS A 97 7.39 -2.44 5.11
C LYS A 97 6.68 -3.48 4.25
N HIS A 98 7.07 -4.75 4.36
CA HIS A 98 6.52 -5.82 3.53
C HIS A 98 5.04 -6.09 3.80
N LEU A 99 4.61 -6.00 5.07
CA LEU A 99 3.18 -6.07 5.42
C LEU A 99 2.37 -4.94 4.77
N GLY A 100 2.86 -3.70 4.83
CA GLY A 100 2.21 -2.55 4.23
C GLY A 100 2.16 -2.64 2.69
N MET A 101 3.20 -3.19 2.06
CA MET A 101 3.21 -3.46 0.61
C MET A 101 2.15 -4.50 0.24
N ALA A 102 2.09 -5.63 0.97
CA ALA A 102 1.05 -6.63 0.77
C ALA A 102 -0.35 -6.04 0.97
N PHE A 103 -0.51 -5.17 1.98
CA PHE A 103 -1.78 -4.53 2.28
C PHE A 103 -2.28 -3.66 1.10
N GLN A 104 -1.42 -2.82 0.52
CA GLN A 104 -1.82 -1.96 -0.60
C GLN A 104 -2.04 -2.74 -1.90
N LEU A 105 -1.22 -3.74 -2.20
CA LEU A 105 -1.42 -4.57 -3.40
C LEU A 105 -2.79 -5.27 -3.40
N VAL A 106 -3.23 -5.74 -2.23
CA VAL A 106 -4.55 -6.34 -2.06
C VAL A 106 -5.66 -5.29 -2.18
N ASP A 107 -5.48 -4.11 -1.58
CA ASP A 107 -6.41 -2.98 -1.72
C ASP A 107 -6.62 -2.60 -3.20
N ASP A 108 -5.54 -2.56 -3.97
CA ASP A 108 -5.59 -2.31 -5.41
C ASP A 108 -6.30 -3.44 -6.18
N VAL A 109 -6.15 -4.71 -5.80
CA VAL A 109 -6.91 -5.84 -6.41
C VAL A 109 -8.40 -5.71 -6.13
N LEU A 110 -8.73 -5.37 -4.90
CA LEU A 110 -10.08 -5.19 -4.40
C LEU A 110 -10.83 -4.11 -5.21
N ASP A 111 -10.15 -3.04 -5.66
CA ASP A 111 -10.72 -2.00 -6.54
C ASP A 111 -11.21 -2.55 -7.91
N TYR A 112 -10.75 -3.75 -8.35
CA TYR A 112 -11.16 -4.39 -9.62
C TYR A 112 -11.91 -5.72 -9.48
N GLN A 113 -12.00 -6.28 -8.28
CA GLN A 113 -12.72 -7.54 -8.01
C GLN A 113 -13.89 -7.40 -7.04
N GLY A 114 -13.96 -6.33 -6.26
CA GLY A 114 -14.89 -6.21 -5.15
C GLY A 114 -16.37 -6.27 -5.50
N ASP A 115 -17.18 -6.70 -4.53
CA ASP A 115 -18.60 -6.36 -4.47
C ASP A 115 -18.72 -5.03 -3.70
N ALA A 116 -19.45 -4.06 -4.24
CA ALA A 116 -19.61 -2.73 -3.66
C ALA A 116 -20.18 -2.79 -2.23
N GLU A 117 -20.93 -3.85 -1.89
CA GLU A 117 -21.51 -4.03 -0.56
C GLU A 117 -20.47 -4.37 0.53
N THR A 118 -19.34 -4.99 0.19
CA THR A 118 -18.35 -5.46 1.19
C THR A 118 -17.24 -4.45 1.45
N MET A 119 -16.94 -3.56 0.50
CA MET A 119 -15.80 -2.63 0.59
C MET A 119 -16.11 -1.27 1.16
N GLY A 120 -17.39 -0.84 1.13
CA GLY A 120 -17.74 0.55 1.44
C GLY A 120 -17.16 1.58 0.47
N LYS A 121 -16.59 1.13 -0.66
CA LYS A 121 -16.01 1.91 -1.77
C LYS A 121 -16.50 1.31 -3.09
N ASN A 122 -16.65 2.11 -4.13
CA ASN A 122 -17.14 1.60 -5.43
C ASN A 122 -15.99 0.92 -6.18
N VAL A 123 -16.30 -0.17 -6.88
CA VAL A 123 -15.36 -0.82 -7.81
C VAL A 123 -14.92 0.20 -8.88
N GLY A 124 -13.63 0.30 -9.12
CA GLY A 124 -13.03 1.12 -10.15
C GLY A 124 -12.84 2.59 -9.77
N ASP A 125 -12.87 2.94 -8.48
CA ASP A 125 -12.60 4.31 -8.03
C ASP A 125 -11.17 4.74 -8.41
N ASP A 126 -10.19 3.84 -8.40
CA ASP A 126 -8.83 4.18 -8.82
C ASP A 126 -8.76 4.47 -10.31
N LEU A 127 -9.43 3.68 -11.15
CA LEU A 127 -9.54 3.98 -12.59
C LEU A 127 -10.33 5.28 -12.84
N ALA A 128 -11.39 5.54 -12.05
CA ALA A 128 -12.18 6.75 -12.16
C ALA A 128 -11.35 8.01 -11.88
N GLU A 129 -10.42 7.93 -10.94
CA GLU A 129 -9.43 8.98 -10.65
C GLU A 129 -8.28 9.00 -11.66
N GLY A 130 -8.16 7.99 -12.54
CA GLY A 130 -7.11 7.85 -13.53
C GLY A 130 -5.78 7.35 -12.94
N LYS A 131 -5.81 6.62 -11.83
CA LYS A 131 -4.62 6.01 -11.23
C LYS A 131 -4.19 4.79 -12.03
N THR A 132 -2.89 4.64 -12.21
CA THR A 132 -2.28 3.49 -12.86
C THR A 132 -1.79 2.51 -11.80
N THR A 133 -2.62 1.56 -11.39
CA THR A 133 -2.30 0.55 -10.37
C THR A 133 -1.71 -0.72 -11.00
N LEU A 134 -1.17 -1.64 -10.17
CA LEU A 134 -0.50 -2.84 -10.67
C LEU A 134 -1.37 -3.73 -11.57
N PRO A 135 -2.68 -3.96 -11.27
CA PRO A 135 -3.55 -4.70 -12.18
C PRO A 135 -3.60 -4.09 -13.60
N LEU A 136 -3.65 -2.76 -13.72
CA LEU A 136 -3.66 -2.10 -15.03
C LEU A 136 -2.30 -2.16 -15.73
N ILE A 137 -1.20 -1.99 -14.97
CA ILE A 137 0.16 -2.11 -15.50
C ILE A 137 0.37 -3.50 -16.10
N GLN A 138 -0.01 -4.54 -15.36
CA GLN A 138 0.14 -5.91 -15.81
C GLN A 138 -0.79 -6.23 -17.00
N ALA A 139 -2.05 -5.81 -16.96
CA ALA A 139 -2.99 -6.03 -18.06
C ALA A 139 -2.52 -5.35 -19.36
N MET A 140 -1.92 -4.15 -19.29
CA MET A 140 -1.30 -3.51 -20.47
C MET A 140 -0.05 -4.24 -20.97
N ALA A 141 0.70 -4.88 -20.07
CA ALA A 141 1.92 -5.61 -20.41
C ALA A 141 1.62 -6.94 -21.14
N THR A 142 0.58 -7.67 -20.71
CA THR A 142 0.23 -9.00 -21.24
C THR A 142 -0.91 -9.01 -22.26
N GLY A 143 -1.72 -7.96 -22.31
CA GLY A 143 -2.85 -7.84 -23.23
C GLY A 143 -2.44 -7.58 -24.69
N THR A 144 -3.44 -7.70 -25.57
CA THR A 144 -3.38 -7.32 -26.99
C THR A 144 -3.14 -5.81 -27.16
N ASP A 145 -2.78 -5.38 -28.38
CA ASP A 145 -2.59 -3.96 -28.67
C ASP A 145 -3.90 -3.17 -28.51
N GLU A 146 -5.05 -3.77 -28.84
CA GLU A 146 -6.37 -3.18 -28.64
C GLU A 146 -6.69 -2.99 -27.15
N GLU A 147 -6.47 -4.01 -26.32
CA GLU A 147 -6.68 -3.97 -24.87
C GLU A 147 -5.74 -2.97 -24.18
N ARG A 148 -4.46 -2.98 -24.57
CA ARG A 148 -3.49 -2.00 -24.11
C ARG A 148 -3.97 -0.59 -24.43
N GLN A 149 -4.41 -0.34 -25.66
CA GLN A 149 -4.87 0.98 -26.06
C GLN A 149 -6.16 1.41 -25.34
N LEU A 150 -7.08 0.48 -25.10
CA LEU A 150 -8.28 0.70 -24.28
C LEU A 150 -7.90 1.17 -22.87
N ILE A 151 -7.04 0.43 -22.16
CA ILE A 151 -6.63 0.77 -20.79
C ILE A 151 -5.89 2.12 -20.77
N ARG A 152 -4.98 2.36 -21.73
CA ARG A 152 -4.27 3.65 -21.85
C ARG A 152 -5.24 4.83 -22.03
N GLN A 153 -6.30 4.65 -22.81
CA GLN A 153 -7.32 5.68 -23.00
C GLN A 153 -8.15 5.88 -21.73
N ALA A 154 -8.57 4.79 -21.09
CA ALA A 154 -9.32 4.85 -19.83
C ALA A 154 -8.55 5.58 -18.74
N ILE A 155 -7.26 5.28 -18.55
CA ILE A 155 -6.38 5.98 -17.58
C ILE A 155 -6.31 7.49 -17.88
N ARG A 156 -6.06 7.88 -19.14
CA ARG A 156 -5.92 9.30 -19.52
C ARG A 156 -7.21 10.08 -19.34
N LYS A 157 -8.33 9.46 -19.66
CA LYS A 157 -9.66 10.07 -19.54
C LYS A 157 -10.06 10.16 -18.06
N GLY A 158 -9.84 9.09 -17.31
CA GLY A 158 -10.50 8.84 -16.03
C GLY A 158 -12.00 8.57 -16.21
N GLY A 159 -12.73 8.53 -15.10
CA GLY A 159 -14.15 8.22 -15.06
C GLY A 159 -14.48 6.73 -15.24
N LEU A 160 -15.78 6.43 -15.29
CA LEU A 160 -16.31 5.06 -15.23
C LEU A 160 -16.80 4.51 -16.58
N ASP A 161 -16.78 5.31 -17.64
CA ASP A 161 -17.38 4.96 -18.93
C ASP A 161 -16.79 3.66 -19.54
N ASP A 162 -15.47 3.50 -19.41
CA ASP A 162 -14.72 2.38 -19.97
C ASP A 162 -14.50 1.26 -18.92
N LEU A 163 -14.96 1.45 -17.68
CA LEU A 163 -14.71 0.55 -16.56
C LEU A 163 -15.17 -0.90 -16.84
N PRO A 164 -16.38 -1.17 -17.40
CA PRO A 164 -16.81 -2.56 -17.62
C PRO A 164 -15.86 -3.35 -18.53
N LYS A 165 -15.36 -2.71 -19.60
CA LYS A 165 -14.43 -3.35 -20.54
C LYS A 165 -13.05 -3.50 -19.93
N VAL A 166 -12.58 -2.50 -19.19
CA VAL A 166 -11.28 -2.58 -18.49
C VAL A 166 -11.31 -3.69 -17.43
N LEU A 167 -12.41 -3.86 -16.69
CA LEU A 167 -12.56 -4.95 -15.72
C LEU A 167 -12.51 -6.33 -16.39
N GLU A 168 -13.16 -6.48 -17.54
CA GLU A 168 -13.10 -7.71 -18.34
C GLU A 168 -11.65 -8.02 -18.76
N THR A 169 -10.96 -7.04 -19.37
CA THR A 169 -9.55 -7.18 -19.76
C THR A 169 -8.63 -7.51 -18.57
N VAL A 170 -8.81 -6.84 -17.42
CA VAL A 170 -8.01 -7.09 -16.21
C VAL A 170 -8.21 -8.51 -15.69
N ARG A 171 -9.45 -9.04 -15.77
CA ARG A 171 -9.75 -10.43 -15.36
C ARG A 171 -9.19 -11.46 -16.32
N GLU A 172 -9.30 -11.22 -17.63
CA GLU A 172 -8.86 -12.20 -18.64
C GLU A 172 -7.33 -12.23 -18.83
N SER A 173 -6.64 -11.12 -18.53
CA SER A 173 -5.18 -10.99 -18.71
C SER A 173 -4.33 -11.66 -17.63
N GLY A 174 -4.95 -12.22 -16.58
CA GLY A 174 -4.24 -12.78 -15.42
C GLY A 174 -3.60 -11.72 -14.51
N ALA A 175 -3.99 -10.45 -14.68
CA ALA A 175 -3.38 -9.33 -13.97
C ALA A 175 -3.72 -9.31 -12.47
N ILE A 176 -4.90 -9.82 -12.11
CA ILE A 176 -5.28 -9.96 -10.71
C ILE A 176 -4.44 -11.03 -10.02
N GLU A 177 -4.31 -12.21 -10.63
CA GLU A 177 -3.52 -13.31 -10.09
C GLU A 177 -2.07 -12.87 -9.90
N TYR A 178 -1.50 -12.18 -10.89
CA TYR A 178 -0.16 -11.59 -10.79
C TYR A 178 -0.02 -10.64 -9.59
N THR A 179 -0.97 -9.72 -9.42
CA THR A 179 -0.95 -8.74 -8.32
C THR A 179 -1.11 -9.44 -6.96
N MET A 180 -1.97 -10.45 -6.89
CA MET A 180 -2.15 -11.27 -5.69
C MET A 180 -0.92 -12.10 -5.35
N ASP A 181 -0.21 -12.64 -6.34
CA ASP A 181 1.03 -13.38 -6.11
C ASP A 181 2.14 -12.45 -5.62
N LYS A 182 2.21 -11.21 -6.11
CA LYS A 182 3.09 -10.17 -5.55
C LYS A 182 2.73 -9.86 -4.10
N ALA A 183 1.45 -9.72 -3.78
CA ALA A 183 1.00 -9.47 -2.40
C ALA A 183 1.36 -10.63 -1.46
N LYS A 184 1.12 -11.88 -1.88
CA LYS A 184 1.50 -13.09 -1.13
C LYS A 184 3.00 -13.18 -0.92
N GLU A 185 3.80 -12.81 -1.92
CA GLU A 185 5.25 -12.78 -1.80
C GLU A 185 5.70 -11.75 -0.75
N GLN A 186 5.13 -10.54 -0.75
CA GLN A 186 5.40 -9.54 0.29
C GLN A 186 5.00 -10.06 1.68
N ALA A 187 3.82 -10.67 1.83
CA ALA A 187 3.37 -11.25 3.10
C ALA A 187 4.28 -12.39 3.58
N ARG A 188 4.76 -13.25 2.67
CA ARG A 188 5.70 -14.33 2.97
C ARG A 188 7.02 -13.77 3.51
N ILE A 189 7.59 -12.77 2.84
CA ILE A 189 8.82 -12.10 3.29
C ILE A 189 8.61 -11.48 4.68
N ALA A 190 7.49 -10.78 4.90
CA ALA A 190 7.16 -10.22 6.21
C ALA A 190 7.15 -11.32 7.29
N ARG A 191 6.47 -12.43 7.04
CA ARG A 191 6.38 -13.55 8.01
C ARG A 191 7.75 -14.13 8.34
N GLU A 192 8.62 -14.28 7.36
CA GLU A 192 9.97 -14.83 7.56
C GLU A 192 10.86 -13.92 8.43
N LEU A 193 10.68 -12.61 8.33
CA LEU A 193 11.42 -11.64 9.16
C LEU A 193 11.09 -11.74 10.66
N LEU A 194 9.91 -12.28 11.03
CA LEU A 194 9.53 -12.46 12.43
C LEU A 194 10.27 -13.63 13.12
N THR A 195 11.01 -14.45 12.38
CA THR A 195 11.74 -15.59 12.95
C THR A 195 12.87 -15.19 13.91
N CYS A 196 13.33 -13.93 13.87
CA CYS A 196 14.28 -13.37 14.84
C CYS A 196 13.67 -13.11 16.23
N LEU A 197 12.34 -13.19 16.36
CA LEU A 197 11.62 -13.01 17.62
C LEU A 197 11.34 -14.36 18.29
N PRO A 198 11.38 -14.43 19.63
CA PRO A 198 11.00 -15.64 20.35
C PRO A 198 9.53 -15.99 20.08
N GLU A 199 9.23 -17.30 20.06
CA GLU A 199 7.86 -17.80 19.97
C GLU A 199 7.01 -17.24 21.12
N SER A 200 5.89 -16.63 20.76
CA SER A 200 4.94 -16.03 21.70
C SER A 200 3.61 -15.75 20.99
N ALA A 201 2.55 -15.58 21.77
CA ALA A 201 1.25 -15.18 21.23
C ALA A 201 1.30 -13.86 20.43
N HIS A 202 2.24 -12.95 20.75
CA HIS A 202 2.42 -11.70 20.00
C HIS A 202 3.07 -11.95 18.64
N ARG A 203 4.07 -12.82 18.57
CA ARG A 203 4.68 -13.22 17.30
C ARG A 203 3.66 -13.94 16.42
N GLU A 204 2.91 -14.88 16.98
CA GLU A 204 1.82 -15.57 16.27
C GLU A 204 0.77 -14.59 15.73
N ALA A 205 0.40 -13.57 16.51
CA ALA A 205 -0.53 -12.53 16.06
C ALA A 205 0.04 -11.69 14.90
N LEU A 206 1.33 -11.35 14.92
CA LEU A 206 1.99 -10.66 13.81
C LEU A 206 2.06 -11.55 12.56
N GLU A 207 2.37 -12.84 12.72
CA GLU A 207 2.34 -13.81 11.60
C GLU A 207 0.92 -13.90 11.01
N LEU A 208 -0.11 -13.97 11.85
CA LEU A 208 -1.51 -13.97 11.42
C LEU A 208 -1.90 -12.69 10.65
N LEU A 209 -1.38 -11.51 11.04
CA LEU A 209 -1.63 -10.28 10.30
C LEU A 209 -1.13 -10.35 8.85
N THR A 210 -0.04 -11.07 8.59
CA THR A 210 0.46 -11.28 7.20
C THR A 210 -0.52 -12.10 6.37
N GLU A 211 -1.17 -13.10 6.97
CA GLU A 211 -2.17 -13.94 6.31
C GLU A 211 -3.47 -13.17 6.09
N VAL A 212 -3.93 -12.44 7.11
CA VAL A 212 -5.12 -11.59 7.03
C VAL A 212 -4.97 -10.51 5.96
N ALA A 213 -3.78 -9.91 5.81
CA ALA A 213 -3.53 -8.87 4.82
C ALA A 213 -3.86 -9.32 3.38
N VAL A 214 -3.60 -10.60 3.06
CA VAL A 214 -3.83 -11.20 1.73
C VAL A 214 -5.13 -12.00 1.61
N ALA A 215 -5.75 -12.38 2.73
CA ALA A 215 -7.01 -13.12 2.75
C ALA A 215 -8.26 -12.23 2.53
N ARG A 216 -8.12 -10.90 2.48
CA ARG A 216 -9.26 -9.96 2.29
C ARG A 216 -10.01 -10.12 0.95
N VAL A 217 -9.46 -10.91 0.01
CA VAL A 217 -10.06 -11.22 -1.29
C VAL A 217 -10.83 -12.55 -1.28
N SER A 218 -10.75 -13.32 -0.19
CA SER A 218 -11.26 -14.70 -0.06
C SER A 218 -12.62 -14.79 0.64
#